data_AF-A0A1W1DQQ3-F1
#
_entry.id   AF-A0A1W1DQQ3-F1
#
_cell.length_a   1.000
_cell.length_b   1.000
_cell.length_c   1.000
_cell.angle_alpha   90.00
_cell.angle_beta   90.00
_cell.angle_gamma   90.00
#
_symmetry.space_group_name_H-M   'P 1'
#
loop_
_entity.id
_entity.type
_entity.pdbx_description
1 polymer ?
#
loop_
_entity_poly.entity_id
_entity_poly.type
_entity_poly.pdbx_seq_one_letter_code
_entity_poly.pdbx_strand_id
1 'polypeptide(L)' 'MQTGGRTESILMSLPPLVRWEYQYKPETGSEEEKLYEYYIKPQDWLGIE' A
#
# COMPACT_ATOMS: atom_id res chain seq x y z
N MET A 1 -10.20 14.41 -8.08
CA MET A 1 -10.26 14.79 -9.51
C MET A 1 -11.02 16.10 -9.74
N GLN A 2 -11.00 17.05 -8.81
CA GLN A 2 -11.86 18.25 -8.85
C GLN A 2 -11.18 19.49 -9.43
N THR A 3 -9.91 19.41 -9.84
CA THR A 3 -9.12 20.55 -10.31
C THR A 3 -8.67 20.38 -11.77
N GLY A 4 -9.55 19.97 -12.69
CA GLY A 4 -9.31 20.00 -14.15
C GLY A 4 -8.00 19.37 -14.68
N GLY A 5 -7.28 18.61 -13.86
CA GLY A 5 -5.99 18.05 -14.18
C GLY A 5 -6.14 16.95 -15.23
N ARG A 6 -5.10 16.74 -16.03
CA ARG A 6 -5.11 15.73 -17.09
C ARG A 6 -5.36 14.34 -16.48
N THR A 7 -6.53 13.77 -16.77
CA THR A 7 -7.00 12.50 -16.19
C THR A 7 -6.01 11.36 -16.38
N GLU A 8 -5.37 11.30 -17.55
CA GLU A 8 -4.34 10.29 -17.83
C GLU A 8 -3.19 10.43 -16.84
N SER A 9 -2.68 11.64 -16.60
CA SER A 9 -1.62 11.90 -15.62
C SER A 9 -2.01 11.54 -14.18
N ILE A 10 -3.31 11.61 -13.84
CA ILE A 10 -3.84 11.18 -12.54
C ILE A 10 -3.92 9.65 -12.46
N LEU A 11 -4.30 8.97 -13.55
CA LEU A 11 -4.51 7.52 -13.60
C LEU A 11 -3.22 6.73 -13.94
N MET A 12 -2.17 7.39 -14.43
CA MET A 12 -0.89 6.75 -14.75
C MET A 12 -0.25 6.02 -13.56
N SER A 13 -0.55 6.44 -12.33
CA SER A 13 -0.01 5.79 -11.12
C SER A 13 -0.77 4.53 -10.71
N LEU A 14 -1.89 4.20 -11.37
CA LEU A 14 -2.64 2.98 -11.06
C LEU A 14 -1.87 1.76 -11.56
N PRO A 15 -1.82 0.68 -10.77
CA PRO A 15 -1.26 -0.57 -11.25
C PRO A 15 -2.13 -1.12 -12.39
N PRO A 16 -1.54 -1.86 -13.34
CA PRO A 16 -2.28 -2.44 -14.47
C PRO A 16 -3.29 -3.51 -14.03
N LEU A 17 -3.10 -4.11 -12.85
CA LEU A 17 -3.99 -5.09 -12.25
C LEU A 17 -4.03 -4.90 -10.73
N VAL A 18 -5.20 -5.08 -10.14
CA VAL A 18 -5.43 -5.03 -8.70
C VAL A 18 -6.49 -6.06 -8.34
N ARG A 19 -6.35 -6.66 -7.15
CA ARG A 19 -7.26 -7.69 -6.62
C ARG A 19 -7.85 -7.19 -5.30
N TRP A 20 -9.15 -7.43 -5.13
CA TRP A 20 -9.84 -7.22 -3.86
C TRP A 20 -10.47 -8.52 -3.40
N GLU A 21 -10.38 -8.76 -2.10
CA GLU A 21 -10.95 -9.93 -1.44
C GLU A 21 -11.75 -9.45 -0.24
N TYR A 22 -12.94 -10.00 -0.08
CA TYR A 22 -13.79 -9.66 1.04
C TYR A 22 -13.18 -10.18 2.34
N GLN A 23 -13.02 -9.29 3.33
CA GLN A 23 -12.48 -9.62 4.65
C GLN A 23 -11.13 -10.37 4.60
N TYR A 24 -10.27 -10.02 3.65
CA TYR A 24 -8.93 -10.60 3.56
C TYR A 24 -8.16 -10.44 4.86
N LYS A 25 -7.62 -11.54 5.36
CA LYS A 25 -6.70 -11.59 6.49
C LYS A 25 -5.48 -12.42 6.08
N PRO A 26 -4.26 -11.91 6.27
CA PRO A 26 -3.07 -12.70 6.01
C PRO A 26 -3.02 -13.92 6.94
N GLU A 27 -2.30 -14.96 6.53
CA GLU A 27 -2.08 -16.14 7.35
C GLU A 27 -1.17 -15.80 8.54
N THR A 28 -1.47 -16.36 9.71
CA THR A 28 -0.67 -16.10 10.92
C THR A 28 0.76 -16.63 10.76
N GLY A 29 1.73 -15.77 11.02
CA GLY A 29 3.16 -16.04 10.86
C GLY A 29 3.68 -15.86 9.43
N SER A 30 2.86 -15.40 8.48
CA SER A 30 3.29 -15.20 7.10
C SER A 30 4.05 -13.87 6.91
N GLU A 31 4.80 -13.74 5.81
CA GLU A 31 5.46 -12.47 5.48
C GLU A 31 4.44 -11.38 5.13
N GLU A 32 3.24 -11.75 4.65
CA GLU A 32 2.12 -10.83 4.47
C GLU A 32 1.64 -10.27 5.82
N GLU A 33 1.52 -11.08 6.88
CA GLU A 33 1.18 -10.56 8.22
C GLU A 33 2.23 -9.58 8.71
N LYS A 34 3.51 -9.92 8.54
CA LYS A 34 4.64 -9.06 8.90
C LYS A 34 4.64 -7.73 8.12
N LEU A 35 4.24 -7.74 6.85
CA LEU A 35 4.05 -6.51 6.06
C LEU A 35 3.07 -5.56 6.75
N TYR A 36 1.90 -6.06 7.16
CA TYR A 36 0.88 -5.27 7.86
C TYR A 36 1.31 -4.84 9.27
N GLU A 37 1.92 -5.75 10.04
CA GLU A 37 2.20 -5.51 11.46
C GLU A 37 3.50 -4.74 11.73
N TYR A 38 4.46 -4.76 10.81
CA TYR A 38 5.77 -4.13 11.01
C TYR A 38 6.03 -3.01 9.98
N TYR A 39 6.05 -3.34 8.69
CA TYR A 39 6.55 -2.43 7.66
C TYR A 39 5.60 -1.26 7.29
N ILE A 40 4.28 -1.46 7.39
CA ILE A 40 3.29 -0.42 7.06
C ILE A 40 3.05 0.54 8.25
N LYS A 41 3.72 0.33 9.39
CA LYS A 41 3.71 1.26 10.52
C LYS A 41 4.85 2.28 10.40
N PRO A 42 4.67 3.53 10.87
CA PRO A 42 5.77 4.49 10.92
C PRO A 42 6.94 3.90 11.69
N GLN A 43 8.12 3.92 11.07
CA GLN A 43 9.31 3.31 11.63
C GLN A 43 10.51 4.23 11.39
N ASP A 44 11.32 4.38 12.42
CA ASP A 44 12.63 4.99 12.27
C ASP A 44 13.60 3.93 11.73
N TRP A 45 13.79 3.96 10.42
CA TRP A 45 14.64 3.00 9.71
C TRP A 45 16.12 3.27 9.88
N LEU A 46 16.49 4.54 10.12
CA LEU A 46 17.89 4.95 10.16
C LEU A 46 18.40 5.03 11.60
N GLY A 47 17.55 5.34 12.58
CA GLY A 47 17.94 5.37 13.99
C GLY A 47 19.06 6.37 14.26
N ILE A 48 19.17 7.40 13.43
CA ILE A 48 20.26 8.39 13.52
C ILE A 48 19.81 9.49 14.47
N GLU A 49 20.56 9.64 15.56
CA GLU A 49 20.46 10.75 16.52
C GLU A 49 21.26 11.97 16.03
#